data_AF-A0A9E0HRA5-F1
#
_entry.id   AF-A0A9E0HRA5-F1
#
_cell.length_a   1.000
_cell.length_b   1.000
_cell.length_c   1.000
_cell.angle_alpha   90.00
_cell.angle_beta   90.00
_cell.angle_gamma   90.00
#
_symmetry.space_group_name_H-M   'P 1'
#
loop_
_entity.id
_entity.type
_entity.pdbx_description
1 polymer ?
#
loop_
_entity_poly.entity_id
_entity_poly.type
_entity_poly.pdbx_seq_one_letter_code
_entity_poly.pdbx_strand_id
1 'polypeptide(L)'
;MEEKRNLRKERIGVVTSDKMDKSIVVAEVRKVKHPLYGKFVLKTKKYHAHDEMNDCNIGDTVRISETRPLSKTKCWRLVEILERAK
;
A
#
# COMPACT_ATOMS: atom_id res chain seq x y z
N MET A 1 -13.56 -14.65 -26.83
CA MET A 1 -13.19 -13.23 -26.68
C MET A 1 -12.59 -13.08 -25.30
N GLU A 2 -11.30 -12.77 -25.23
CA GLU A 2 -10.59 -12.62 -23.96
C GLU A 2 -10.93 -11.24 -23.37
N GLU A 3 -11.69 -11.22 -22.28
CA GLU A 3 -12.03 -9.97 -21.59
C GLU A 3 -10.78 -9.35 -20.95
N LYS A 4 -10.23 -8.31 -21.58
CA LYS A 4 -9.17 -7.49 -20.98
C LYS A 4 -9.73 -6.72 -19.79
N ARG A 5 -9.32 -7.08 -18.57
CA ARG A 5 -9.63 -6.33 -17.35
C ARG A 5 -8.91 -4.97 -17.35
N ASN A 6 -9.58 -3.95 -16.84
CA ASN A 6 -8.97 -2.63 -16.63
C ASN A 6 -7.80 -2.70 -15.64
N LEU A 7 -6.72 -1.97 -15.95
CA LEU A 7 -5.55 -1.81 -15.09
C LEU A 7 -5.93 -1.01 -13.84
N ARG A 8 -5.80 -1.63 -12.66
CA ARG A 8 -5.99 -0.99 -11.36
C ARG A 8 -4.68 -0.33 -10.92
N LYS A 9 -4.77 0.69 -10.06
CA LYS A 9 -3.56 1.36 -9.55
C LYS A 9 -2.83 0.45 -8.59
N GLU A 10 -1.50 0.45 -8.70
CA GLU A 10 -0.60 -0.24 -7.79
C GLU A 10 0.30 0.76 -7.08
N ARG A 11 0.66 0.46 -5.83
CA ARG A 11 1.54 1.29 -4.98
C ARG A 11 2.53 0.41 -4.26
N ILE A 12 3.69 0.97 -3.96
CA ILE A 12 4.74 0.32 -3.18
C ILE A 12 4.91 1.14 -1.91
N GLY A 13 5.01 0.46 -0.77
CA GLY A 13 5.19 1.11 0.51
C GLY A 13 5.70 0.15 1.58
N VAL A 14 5.93 0.69 2.76
CA VAL A 14 6.47 -0.05 3.90
C VAL A 14 5.37 -0.35 4.91
N VAL A 15 5.35 -1.57 5.43
CA VAL A 15 4.40 -1.98 6.47
C VAL A 15 4.73 -1.26 7.78
N THR A 16 3.78 -0.46 8.28
CA THR A 16 3.91 0.28 9.55
C THR A 16 3.24 -0.45 10.71
N SER A 17 2.20 -1.25 10.45
CA SER A 17 1.46 -1.98 11.48
C SER A 17 0.78 -3.22 10.89
N ASP A 18 0.89 -4.31 11.62
CA ASP A 18 0.32 -5.64 11.38
C ASP A 18 -0.64 -6.08 12.52
N LYS A 19 -0.89 -5.23 13.51
CA LYS A 19 -1.67 -5.53 14.72
C LYS A 19 -3.15 -5.92 14.50
N MET A 20 -3.69 -5.78 13.29
CA MET A 20 -5.09 -6.08 12.99
C MET A 20 -5.19 -7.41 12.26
N ASP A 21 -6.25 -8.17 12.53
CA ASP A 21 -6.45 -9.44 11.82
C ASP A 21 -6.69 -9.21 10.32
N LYS A 22 -5.97 -9.98 9.50
CA LYS A 22 -6.03 -10.00 8.03
C LYS A 22 -5.84 -8.63 7.37
N SER A 23 -5.20 -7.70 8.07
CA SER A 23 -5.20 -6.28 7.70
C SER A 23 -3.90 -5.61 8.09
N ILE A 24 -3.23 -5.01 7.11
CA ILE A 24 -1.97 -4.30 7.32
C ILE A 24 -2.11 -2.81 6.99
N VAL A 25 -1.32 -1.98 7.67
CA VAL A 25 -1.21 -0.55 7.37
C VAL A 25 0.10 -0.30 6.64
N VAL A 26 0.01 0.15 5.39
CA VAL A 26 1.15 0.43 4.52
C VAL A 26 1.33 1.93 4.38
N ALA A 27 2.56 2.41 4.56
CA ALA A 27 2.93 3.81 4.36
C ALA A 27 3.68 3.99 3.02
N GLU A 28 3.14 4.86 2.16
CA GLU A 28 3.79 5.32 0.94
C GLU A 28 4.38 6.71 1.18
N VAL A 29 5.66 6.88 0.86
CA VAL A 29 6.33 8.19 0.89
C VAL A 29 6.46 8.71 -0.54
N ARG A 30 5.88 9.87 -0.81
CA ARG A 30 6.01 10.56 -2.11
C ARG A 30 6.73 11.90 -1.95
N LYS A 31 7.59 12.24 -2.92
CA LYS A 31 8.22 13.56 -3.04
C LYS A 31 7.26 14.48 -3.80
N VAL A 32 6.80 15.55 -3.16
CA VAL A 32 5.90 16.53 -3.76
C VAL A 32 6.59 17.89 -3.77
N LYS A 33 6.53 18.59 -4.89
CA LYS A 33 7.05 19.96 -5.00
C LYS A 33 6.10 20.92 -4.28
N HIS A 34 6.62 21.74 -3.37
CA HIS A 34 5.83 22.80 -2.74
C HIS A 34 5.37 23.80 -3.83
N PRO A 35 4.07 24.15 -3.89
CA PRO A 35 3.52 24.92 -5.02
C PRO A 35 4.15 26.31 -5.17
N LEU A 36 4.39 27.01 -4.05
CA LEU A 36 5.00 28.34 -4.06
C LEU A 36 6.54 28.29 -4.15
N TYR A 37 7.20 27.70 -3.14
CA TYR A 37 8.65 27.72 -3.01
C TYR A 37 9.42 26.72 -3.89
N GLY A 38 8.74 25.76 -4.52
CA GLY A 38 9.39 24.77 -5.37
C GLY A 38 10.30 23.75 -4.67
N LYS A 39 10.43 23.80 -3.33
CA LYS A 39 11.17 22.82 -2.53
C LYS A 39 10.46 21.46 -2.55
N PHE A 40 11.21 20.37 -2.74
CA PHE A 40 10.66 19.01 -2.61
C PHE A 40 10.44 18.67 -1.15
N VAL A 41 9.20 18.32 -0.80
CA VAL A 41 8.78 17.90 0.54
C VAL A 41 8.31 16.45 0.48
N LEU A 42 8.69 15.66 1.47
CA LEU A 42 8.22 14.28 1.63
C LEU A 42 6.82 14.31 2.24
N LYS A 43 5.85 13.68 1.57
CA LYS A 43 4.48 13.51 2.05
C LYS A 43 4.17 12.04 2.18
N THR A 44 3.83 11.60 3.38
CA THR A 44 3.48 10.22 3.68
C THR A 44 1.96 10.03 3.61
N LYS A 45 1.51 8.94 2.99
CA LYS A 45 0.11 8.52 3.01
C LYS A 45 0.02 7.07 3.50
N LYS A 46 -0.94 6.79 4.38
CA LYS A 46 -1.20 5.45 4.90
C LYS A 46 -2.37 4.82 4.14
N TYR A 47 -2.28 3.51 3.90
CA TYR A 47 -3.29 2.69 3.25
C TYR A 47 -3.59 1.46 4.10
N HIS A 48 -4.85 1.06 4.14
CA HIS A 48 -5.27 -0.20 4.75
C HIS A 48 -5.36 -1.26 3.66
N ALA A 49 -4.51 -2.28 3.74
CA ALA A 49 -4.44 -3.36 2.79
C ALA A 49 -4.92 -4.68 3.41
N HIS A 50 -5.46 -5.54 2.55
CA HIS A 50 -5.90 -6.89 2.85
C HIS A 50 -4.77 -7.89 2.67
N ASP A 51 -4.53 -8.67 3.71
CA ASP A 51 -3.65 -9.84 3.71
C ASP A 51 -4.47 -11.00 4.29
N GLU A 52 -4.62 -12.11 3.57
CA GLU A 52 -5.37 -13.27 4.08
C GLU A 52 -4.54 -14.17 5.00
N MET A 53 -3.22 -14.22 4.78
CA MET A 53 -2.32 -15.18 5.41
C MET A 53 -1.53 -14.58 6.59
N ASN A 54 -1.64 -13.26 6.81
CA ASN A 54 -0.89 -12.54 7.84
C ASN A 54 0.63 -12.82 7.75
N ASP A 55 1.17 -12.89 6.53
CA ASP A 55 2.58 -13.23 6.28
C ASP A 55 3.50 -11.99 6.34
N CYS A 56 2.92 -10.79 6.28
CA CYS A 56 3.66 -9.52 6.34
C CYS A 56 4.03 -9.14 7.78
N ASN A 57 5.30 -8.75 7.97
CA ASN A 57 5.79 -8.19 9.22
C ASN A 57 5.99 -6.67 9.13
N ILE A 58 6.14 -6.02 10.28
CA ILE A 58 6.47 -4.59 10.36
C ILE A 58 7.85 -4.35 9.71
N GLY A 59 7.92 -3.37 8.81
CA GLY A 59 9.15 -3.00 8.11
C GLY A 59 9.30 -3.61 6.72
N ASP A 60 8.44 -4.55 6.34
CA ASP A 60 8.48 -5.16 5.01
C ASP A 60 8.12 -4.14 3.91
N THR A 61 8.77 -4.25 2.76
CA THR A 61 8.42 -3.49 1.56
C THR A 61 7.45 -4.31 0.73
N VAL A 62 6.24 -3.78 0.55
CA VAL A 62 5.12 -4.49 -0.07
C VAL A 62 4.55 -3.73 -1.26
N ARG A 63 4.06 -4.49 -2.24
CA ARG A 63 3.28 -4.00 -3.37
C ARG A 63 1.79 -4.23 -3.11
N ILE A 64 1.01 -3.17 -3.17
CA ILE A 64 -0.44 -3.19 -2.97
C ILE A 64 -1.18 -2.77 -4.25
N SER A 65 -2.33 -3.38 -4.52
CA SER A 65 -3.22 -3.02 -5.63
C SER A 65 -4.58 -2.54 -5.13
N GLU A 66 -5.16 -1.56 -5.82
CA GLU A 66 -6.54 -1.14 -5.56
C GLU A 66 -7.52 -2.29 -5.80
N THR A 67 -8.52 -2.39 -4.94
CA THR A 67 -9.61 -3.33 -5.09
C THR A 67 -10.94 -2.69 -4.71
N ARG A 68 -12.04 -3.43 -4.92
CA ARG A 68 -13.34 -3.01 -4.39
C ARG A 68 -13.22 -2.82 -2.86
N PRO A 69 -14.00 -1.93 -2.25
CA PRO A 69 -14.02 -1.82 -0.80
C PRO A 69 -14.29 -3.19 -0.15
N LEU A 70 -13.38 -3.64 0.70
CA LEU A 70 -13.51 -4.86 1.53
C LEU A 70 -14.06 -4.51 2.91
N SER A 71 -13.82 -3.28 3.36
CA SER A 71 -14.38 -2.67 4.57
C SER A 71 -14.45 -1.15 4.35
N LYS A 72 -14.85 -0.40 5.39
CA LYS A 72 -15.01 1.08 5.35
C LYS A 72 -13.75 1.80 4.88
N THR A 73 -12.56 1.34 5.28
CA THR A 73 -11.26 1.98 4.96
C THR A 73 -10.35 1.11 4.10
N LYS A 74 -10.67 -0.17 3.94
CA LYS A 74 -9.82 -1.19 3.33
C LYS A 74 -10.20 -1.37 1.86
N CYS A 75 -9.48 -0.66 1.00
CA CYS A 75 -9.68 -0.68 -0.45
C CYS A 75 -8.45 -1.17 -1.22
N TRP A 76 -7.48 -1.74 -0.51
CA TRP A 76 -6.22 -2.23 -1.08
C TRP A 76 -6.05 -3.70 -0.72
N ARG A 77 -5.38 -4.46 -1.57
CA ARG A 77 -4.95 -5.83 -1.29
C ARG A 77 -3.45 -5.96 -1.48
N LEU A 78 -2.84 -6.83 -0.68
CA LEU A 78 -1.47 -7.27 -0.90
C LEU A 78 -1.37 -8.04 -2.22
N VAL A 79 -0.34 -7.75 -3.00
CA VAL A 79 -0.02 -8.47 -4.24
C VAL A 79 1.25 -9.28 -4.05
N GLU A 80 2.30 -8.62 -3.55
CA GLU A 80 3.64 -9.17 -3.47
C GLU A 80 4.40 -8.51 -2.32
N ILE A 81 5.22 -9.31 -1.63
CA ILE A 81 6.21 -8.83 -0.67
C ILE A 81 7.53 -8.75 -1.44
N LEU A 82 8.06 -7.53 -1.63
CA LEU A 82 9.26 -7.30 -2.43
C LEU A 82 10.53 -7.55 -1.61
N GLU A 83 10.54 -7.09 -0.36
CA GLU A 83 11.67 -7.21 0.54
C GLU A 83 11.15 -7.41 1.97
N ARG A 84 11.66 -8.44 2.64
CA ARG A 84 11.39 -8.69 4.06
C ARG A 84 12.39 -7.91 4.90
N ALA A 85 11.92 -7.31 5.99
CA ALA A 85 12.77 -6.66 6.98
C ALA A 85 13.79 -7.68 7.53
N LYS A 86 15.03 -7.22 7.72
CA LYS A 86 16.16 -8.04 8.18
C LYS A 86 16.27 -8.01 9.70
#